data_AF-A0A3R6EB27-F1
#
_entry.id   AF-A0A3R6EB27-F1
#
_cell.length_a   1.000
_cell.length_b   1.000
_cell.length_c   1.000
_cell.angle_alpha   90.00
_cell.angle_beta   90.00
_cell.angle_gamma   90.00
#
_symmetry.space_group_name_H-M   'P 1'
#
loop_
_entity.id
_entity.type
_entity.pdbx_description
1 polymer ?
#
loop_
_entity_poly.entity_id
_entity_poly.type
_entity_poly.pdbx_seq_one_letter_code
_entity_poly.pdbx_strand_id
1 'polypeptide(L)'
;MKKAQVEYNSKGKNASWDANRLVREYIGIAWMTNDTIPFQNLPWDSQVRIRRVAAVISGYLDYNLKESDPFEIISYVFSNFDNRKVLSESNIDVSDFERLKKKLCEVSDESWRMEHLLKQFQLNEDREQLLNVLLRYRIATEELENTFSGILEARTGAYIGTKALQGLYNSKLQECNRRVDDMIVLLLGSTFKRTFTERELIEHYNYPTTTDDELLDWQTDNL
;
A
#
# COMPACT_ATOMS: atom_id res chain seq x y z
N MET A 1 -11.79 -23.10 -23.31
CA MET A 1 -13.06 -22.45 -22.93
C MET A 1 -12.94 -21.92 -21.51
N LYS A 2 -13.18 -20.62 -21.34
CA LYS A 2 -13.26 -19.82 -20.10
C LYS A 2 -12.16 -20.10 -19.05
N LYS A 3 -11.04 -19.37 -19.20
CA LYS A 3 -10.09 -19.08 -18.11
C LYS A 3 -10.91 -18.65 -16.89
N ALA A 4 -10.69 -19.27 -15.74
CA ALA A 4 -11.13 -18.68 -14.49
C ALA A 4 -10.38 -17.36 -14.38
N GLN A 5 -11.09 -16.28 -14.73
CA GLN A 5 -10.75 -14.93 -14.35
C GLN A 5 -10.41 -15.03 -12.88
N VAL A 6 -9.12 -14.94 -12.56
CA VAL A 6 -8.76 -14.27 -11.32
C VAL A 6 -9.42 -12.91 -11.53
N GLU A 7 -10.54 -12.71 -10.85
CA GLU A 7 -11.01 -11.38 -10.54
C GLU A 7 -9.83 -10.72 -9.81
N TYR A 8 -8.89 -10.17 -10.59
CA TYR A 8 -8.60 -8.76 -10.45
C TYR A 8 -9.98 -8.15 -10.43
N ASN A 9 -10.52 -8.04 -9.21
CA ASN A 9 -11.69 -7.24 -8.96
C ASN A 9 -11.44 -6.01 -9.80
N SER A 10 -12.36 -5.75 -10.71
CA SER A 10 -12.51 -4.45 -11.31
C SER A 10 -12.68 -3.50 -10.13
N LYS A 11 -11.56 -3.08 -9.53
CA LYS A 11 -11.43 -1.90 -8.69
C LYS A 11 -11.92 -0.85 -9.68
N GLY A 12 -13.20 -0.50 -9.53
CA GLY A 12 -13.91 0.31 -10.51
C GLY A 12 -13.03 1.48 -10.89
N LYS A 13 -13.03 1.80 -12.19
CA LYS A 13 -12.36 2.95 -12.84
C LYS A 13 -12.23 4.16 -11.92
N ASN A 14 -11.29 4.11 -10.99
CA ASN A 14 -10.98 5.20 -10.12
C ASN A 14 -9.81 5.83 -10.81
N ALA A 15 -10.12 6.73 -11.76
CA ALA A 15 -9.14 7.65 -12.34
C ALA A 15 -8.54 8.61 -11.29
N SER A 16 -8.79 8.35 -10.01
CA SER A 16 -8.36 9.13 -8.87
C SER A 16 -7.46 8.31 -7.92
N TRP A 17 -6.54 9.03 -7.30
CA TRP A 17 -5.62 8.55 -6.28
C TRP A 17 -5.96 9.18 -4.94
N ASP A 18 -6.37 8.35 -4.00
CA ASP A 18 -6.51 8.69 -2.58
C ASP A 18 -5.43 7.95 -1.76
N ALA A 19 -5.31 8.31 -0.48
CA ALA A 19 -4.34 7.68 0.41
C ALA A 19 -4.55 6.16 0.55
N ASN A 20 -5.80 5.68 0.47
CA ASN A 20 -6.09 4.25 0.49
C ASN A 20 -5.51 3.53 -0.74
N ARG A 21 -5.67 4.10 -1.94
CA ARG A 21 -5.05 3.57 -3.16
C ARG A 21 -3.54 3.65 -3.05
N LEU A 22 -2.98 4.78 -2.57
CA LEU A 22 -1.54 4.92 -2.35
C LEU A 22 -0.99 3.79 -1.47
N VAL A 23 -1.59 3.57 -0.29
CA VAL A 23 -1.15 2.53 0.65
C VAL A 23 -1.21 1.15 0.00
N ARG A 24 -2.32 0.79 -0.66
CA ARG A 24 -2.47 -0.52 -1.33
C ARG A 24 -1.45 -0.73 -2.45
N GLU A 25 -1.24 0.28 -3.29
CA GLU A 25 -0.30 0.17 -4.40
C GLU A 25 1.15 0.14 -3.90
N TYR A 26 1.49 0.90 -2.86
CA TYR A 26 2.78 0.79 -2.16
C TYR A 26 3.00 -0.63 -1.62
N ILE A 27 2.03 -1.19 -0.89
CA ILE A 27 2.13 -2.54 -0.33
C ILE A 27 2.41 -3.57 -1.44
N GLY A 28 1.74 -3.45 -2.59
CA GLY A 28 1.94 -4.35 -3.74
C GLY A 28 3.31 -4.26 -4.41
N ILE A 29 4.06 -3.16 -4.20
CA ILE A 29 5.43 -2.97 -4.73
C ILE A 29 6.51 -2.97 -3.63
N ALA A 30 6.13 -3.09 -2.35
CA ALA A 30 7.06 -2.89 -1.23
C ALA A 30 8.23 -3.88 -1.25
N TRP A 31 8.02 -5.10 -1.75
CA TRP A 31 9.08 -6.08 -1.94
C TRP A 31 10.12 -5.63 -2.98
N MET A 32 9.70 -4.87 -4.01
CA MET A 32 10.57 -4.34 -5.06
C MET A 32 11.41 -3.15 -4.57
N THR A 33 10.89 -2.39 -3.60
CA THR A 33 11.58 -1.21 -3.03
C THR A 33 12.57 -1.57 -1.94
N ASN A 34 12.51 -2.82 -1.44
CA ASN A 34 13.38 -3.34 -0.38
C ASN A 34 14.56 -4.16 -0.92
N ASP A 35 14.60 -4.41 -2.23
CA ASP A 35 15.61 -5.25 -2.87
C ASP A 35 16.88 -4.44 -3.22
N THR A 36 18.00 -5.14 -3.34
CA THR A 36 19.30 -4.56 -3.73
C THR A 36 19.39 -4.25 -5.23
N ILE A 37 18.36 -4.62 -6.00
CA ILE A 37 18.29 -4.41 -7.43
C ILE A 37 18.06 -2.92 -7.70
N PRO A 38 18.97 -2.24 -8.44
CA PRO A 38 18.76 -0.86 -8.84
C PRO A 38 17.47 -0.70 -9.65
N PHE A 39 16.74 0.40 -9.45
CA PHE A 39 15.46 0.67 -10.13
C PHE A 39 15.49 0.41 -11.64
N GLN A 40 16.57 0.83 -12.31
CA GLN A 40 16.76 0.71 -13.76
C GLN A 40 16.83 -0.75 -14.27
N ASN A 41 17.18 -1.68 -13.38
CA ASN A 41 17.33 -3.09 -13.69
C ASN A 41 16.05 -3.90 -13.40
N LEU A 42 15.01 -3.29 -12.86
CA LEU A 42 13.73 -3.96 -12.66
C LEU A 42 13.02 -4.19 -14.00
N PRO A 43 12.15 -5.22 -14.09
CA PRO A 43 11.22 -5.37 -15.20
C PRO A 43 10.44 -4.08 -15.50
N TRP A 44 10.13 -3.84 -16.77
CA TRP A 44 9.52 -2.58 -17.19
C TRP A 44 8.18 -2.31 -16.50
N ASP A 45 7.34 -3.34 -16.34
CA ASP A 45 6.06 -3.23 -15.64
C ASP A 45 6.25 -2.78 -14.17
N SER A 46 7.25 -3.34 -13.50
CA SER A 46 7.62 -2.99 -12.13
C SER A 46 8.09 -1.54 -12.05
N GLN A 47 8.92 -1.10 -13.01
CA GLN A 47 9.35 0.29 -13.11
C GLN A 47 8.17 1.26 -13.25
N VAL A 48 7.17 0.93 -14.08
CA VAL A 48 5.97 1.75 -14.25
C VAL A 48 5.16 1.83 -12.96
N ARG A 49 4.93 0.71 -12.28
CA ARG A 49 4.17 0.67 -11.01
C ARG A 49 4.85 1.50 -9.91
N ILE A 50 6.17 1.38 -9.77
CA ILE A 50 6.97 2.18 -8.83
C ILE A 50 6.88 3.67 -9.16
N ARG A 51 7.03 4.05 -10.44
CA ARG A 51 6.91 5.46 -10.86
C ARG A 51 5.53 6.05 -10.56
N ARG A 52 4.45 5.28 -10.70
CA ARG A 52 3.09 5.74 -10.36
C ARG A 52 2.95 6.05 -8.87
N VAL A 53 3.48 5.19 -7.99
CA VAL A 53 3.46 5.44 -6.54
C VAL A 53 4.31 6.66 -6.17
N ALA A 54 5.53 6.76 -6.72
CA ALA A 54 6.41 7.92 -6.51
C ALA A 54 5.77 9.24 -6.99
N ALA A 55 5.06 9.20 -8.14
CA ALA A 55 4.32 10.34 -8.67
C ALA A 55 3.26 10.87 -7.70
N VAL A 56 2.50 9.95 -7.10
CA VAL A 56 1.44 10.29 -6.14
C VAL A 56 2.01 10.85 -4.84
N ILE A 57 3.09 10.24 -4.33
CA ILE A 57 3.80 10.76 -3.15
C ILE A 57 4.28 12.18 -3.39
N SER A 58 4.85 12.44 -4.56
CA SER A 58 5.29 13.79 -4.92
C SER A 58 4.15 14.78 -5.02
N GLY A 59 2.98 14.35 -5.49
CA GLY A 59 1.75 15.13 -5.43
C GLY A 59 1.37 15.53 -4.01
N TYR A 60 1.47 14.59 -3.06
CA TYR A 60 1.19 14.86 -1.64
C TYR A 60 2.23 15.76 -0.97
N LEU A 61 3.51 15.60 -1.31
CA LEU A 61 4.61 16.37 -0.72
C LEU A 61 4.91 17.68 -1.46
N ASP A 62 4.18 17.97 -2.53
CA ASP A 62 4.45 19.05 -3.49
C ASP A 62 5.93 19.08 -3.97
N TYR A 63 6.48 17.89 -4.22
CA TYR A 63 7.87 17.69 -4.59
C TYR A 63 8.02 17.57 -6.11
N ASN A 64 9.02 18.23 -6.69
CA ASN A 64 9.19 18.25 -8.13
C ASN A 64 10.06 17.07 -8.61
N LEU A 65 9.45 16.15 -9.35
CA LEU A 65 10.01 14.83 -9.71
C LEU A 65 11.10 14.81 -10.77
N LYS A 66 11.44 15.95 -11.37
CA LYS A 66 12.19 15.95 -12.63
C LYS A 66 13.58 15.32 -12.54
N GLU A 67 14.13 15.10 -11.34
CA GLU A 67 15.49 14.56 -11.16
C GLU A 67 15.67 13.52 -10.04
N SER A 68 14.60 13.10 -9.34
CA SER A 68 14.72 12.21 -8.17
C SER A 68 14.44 10.74 -8.49
N ASP A 69 15.21 9.84 -7.88
CA ASP A 69 15.01 8.38 -7.98
C ASP A 69 13.64 8.00 -7.37
N PRO A 70 12.76 7.27 -8.10
CA PRO A 70 11.48 6.80 -7.56
C PRO A 70 11.57 6.09 -6.20
N PHE A 71 12.65 5.35 -5.94
CA PHE A 71 12.86 4.72 -4.63
C PHE A 71 13.13 5.73 -3.52
N GLU A 72 13.90 6.78 -3.79
CA GLU A 72 14.16 7.86 -2.84
C GLU A 72 12.85 8.58 -2.47
N ILE A 73 12.03 8.89 -3.48
CA ILE A 73 10.74 9.55 -3.28
C ILE A 73 9.81 8.70 -2.41
N ILE A 74 9.72 7.38 -2.69
CA ILE A 74 8.92 6.46 -1.88
C ILE A 74 9.43 6.43 -0.44
N SER A 75 10.76 6.42 -0.26
CA SER A 75 11.37 6.39 1.07
C SER A 75 11.08 7.63 1.92
N TYR A 76 10.68 8.77 1.32
CA TYR A 76 10.24 9.93 2.11
C TYR A 76 8.97 9.65 2.91
N VAL A 77 8.13 8.70 2.48
CA VAL A 77 6.88 8.33 3.16
C VAL A 77 6.94 6.95 3.80
N PHE A 78 7.55 6.00 3.10
CA PHE A 78 7.60 4.60 3.49
C PHE A 78 9.04 4.11 3.56
N SER A 79 9.82 4.71 4.46
CA SER A 79 11.16 4.27 4.83
C SER A 79 11.12 3.05 5.76
N ASN A 80 12.08 2.15 5.60
CA ASN A 80 12.37 1.09 6.57
C ASN A 80 13.17 1.60 7.79
N PHE A 81 13.76 2.79 7.70
CA PHE A 81 14.71 3.31 8.68
C PHE A 81 14.14 4.43 9.55
N ASP A 82 13.53 5.45 8.93
CA ASP A 82 13.01 6.62 9.65
C ASP A 82 11.92 7.34 8.82
N ASN A 83 10.70 7.41 9.36
CA ASN A 83 9.57 8.16 8.77
C ASN A 83 9.25 9.46 9.54
N ARG A 84 10.00 9.79 10.60
CA ARG A 84 9.68 10.91 11.52
C ARG A 84 9.61 12.24 10.80
N LYS A 85 10.46 12.48 9.81
CA LYS A 85 10.50 13.76 9.11
C LYS A 85 9.16 14.08 8.45
N VAL A 86 8.69 13.20 7.56
CA VAL A 86 7.40 13.43 6.87
C VAL A 86 6.22 13.40 7.83
N LEU A 87 6.26 12.54 8.85
CA LEU A 87 5.18 12.43 9.82
C LEU A 87 5.10 13.68 10.71
N SER A 88 6.23 14.33 10.99
CA SER A 88 6.24 15.60 11.73
C SER A 88 5.71 16.77 10.92
N GLU A 89 5.83 16.71 9.59
CA GLU A 89 5.28 17.72 8.67
C GLU A 89 3.78 17.51 8.38
N SER A 90 3.27 16.27 8.51
CA SER A 90 1.86 15.94 8.29
C SER A 90 1.10 15.76 9.60
N ASN A 91 0.43 16.80 10.08
CA ASN A 91 -0.33 16.76 11.34
C ASN A 91 -1.54 15.81 11.28
N ILE A 92 -1.87 15.16 12.39
CA ILE A 92 -3.17 14.47 12.58
C ILE A 92 -4.06 15.38 13.42
N ASP A 93 -5.28 15.65 12.95
CA ASP A 93 -6.25 16.41 13.73
C ASP A 93 -6.85 15.59 14.88
N VAL A 94 -7.44 16.27 15.85
CA VAL A 94 -8.01 15.62 17.05
C VAL A 94 -9.07 14.59 16.66
N SER A 95 -9.86 14.85 15.62
CA SER A 95 -10.95 13.95 15.21
C SER A 95 -10.42 12.65 14.62
N ASP A 96 -9.38 12.73 13.79
CA ASP A 96 -8.71 11.56 13.21
C ASP A 96 -7.95 10.78 14.28
N PHE A 97 -7.34 11.46 15.25
CA PHE A 97 -6.67 10.79 16.34
C PHE A 97 -7.65 10.02 17.24
N GLU A 98 -8.80 10.61 17.58
CA GLU A 98 -9.85 9.89 18.30
C GLU A 98 -10.44 8.74 17.48
N ARG A 99 -10.58 8.91 16.16
CA ARG A 99 -10.99 7.84 15.25
C ARG A 99 -9.97 6.69 15.21
N LEU A 100 -8.68 7.01 15.22
CA LEU A 100 -7.59 6.02 15.29
C LEU A 100 -7.67 5.23 16.60
N LYS A 101 -7.78 5.92 17.75
CA LYS A 101 -7.93 5.26 19.06
C LYS A 101 -9.12 4.31 19.10
N LYS A 102 -10.28 4.77 18.62
CA LYS A 102 -11.49 3.96 18.56
C LYS A 102 -11.26 2.68 17.73
N LYS A 103 -10.67 2.81 16.53
CA LYS A 103 -10.35 1.67 15.67
C LYS A 103 -9.39 0.68 16.35
N LEU A 104 -8.35 1.16 17.03
CA LEU A 104 -7.41 0.32 17.77
C LEU A 104 -8.09 -0.46 18.91
N CYS A 105 -9.04 0.16 19.61
CA CYS A 105 -9.83 -0.53 20.63
C CYS A 105 -10.78 -1.58 20.03
N GLU A 106 -11.44 -1.27 18.91
CA GLU A 106 -12.40 -2.17 18.22
C GLU A 106 -11.76 -3.47 17.70
N VAL A 107 -10.46 -3.46 17.43
CA VAL A 107 -9.72 -4.64 16.93
C VAL A 107 -8.98 -5.40 18.03
N SER A 108 -9.04 -4.92 19.28
CA SER A 108 -8.37 -5.55 20.43
C SER A 108 -9.37 -6.38 21.23
N ASP A 109 -9.03 -7.65 21.47
CA ASP A 109 -9.76 -8.52 22.41
C ASP A 109 -9.63 -8.03 23.87
N GLU A 110 -8.62 -7.20 24.18
CA GLU A 110 -8.41 -6.55 25.48
C GLU A 110 -8.70 -5.04 25.40
N SER A 111 -9.92 -4.65 25.04
CA SER A 111 -10.26 -3.23 24.78
C SER A 111 -9.94 -2.32 25.98
N TRP A 112 -10.19 -2.77 27.23
CA TRP A 112 -9.87 -2.01 28.44
C TRP A 112 -8.36 -1.71 28.60
N ARG A 113 -7.52 -2.69 28.24
CA ARG A 113 -6.06 -2.56 28.31
C ARG A 113 -5.58 -1.63 27.21
N MET A 114 -6.15 -1.77 26.01
CA MET A 114 -5.87 -0.88 24.88
C MET A 114 -6.24 0.57 25.21
N GLU A 115 -7.43 0.82 25.75
CA GLU A 115 -7.84 2.15 26.20
C GLU A 115 -6.89 2.74 27.23
N HIS A 116 -6.36 1.93 28.15
CA HIS A 116 -5.38 2.38 29.13
C HIS A 116 -4.06 2.80 28.46
N LEU A 117 -3.53 1.98 27.56
CA LEU A 117 -2.30 2.28 26.81
C LEU A 117 -2.46 3.54 25.95
N LEU A 118 -3.61 3.71 25.29
CA LEU A 118 -3.89 4.87 24.44
C LEU A 118 -4.02 6.20 25.21
N LYS A 119 -4.15 6.18 26.53
CA LYS A 119 -4.04 7.39 27.38
C LYS A 119 -2.60 7.88 27.50
N GLN A 120 -1.63 6.97 27.37
CA GLN A 120 -0.20 7.26 27.43
C GLN A 120 0.42 7.46 26.05
N PHE A 121 -0.31 7.12 24.98
CA PHE A 121 0.16 7.25 23.60
C PHE A 121 0.47 8.71 23.25
N GLN A 122 1.74 8.98 23.00
CA GLN A 122 2.26 10.28 22.61
C GLN A 122 2.38 10.29 21.09
N LEU A 123 1.45 10.95 20.42
CA LEU A 123 1.36 10.92 18.96
C LEU A 123 2.68 11.25 18.26
N ASN A 124 3.43 12.26 18.72
CA ASN A 124 4.68 12.65 18.06
C ASN A 124 5.82 11.64 18.27
N GLU A 125 5.75 10.81 19.30
CA GLU A 125 6.80 9.85 19.69
C GLU A 125 6.47 8.42 19.23
N ASP A 126 5.21 8.04 19.29
CA ASP A 126 4.73 6.67 19.06
C ASP A 126 4.19 6.43 17.65
N ARG A 127 3.78 7.49 16.92
CA ARG A 127 3.13 7.38 15.60
C ARG A 127 3.96 6.62 14.59
N GLU A 128 5.26 6.89 14.53
CA GLU A 128 6.16 6.21 13.61
C GLU A 128 6.23 4.71 13.93
N GLN A 129 6.39 4.36 15.21
CA GLN A 129 6.49 2.96 15.63
C GLN A 129 5.20 2.20 15.31
N LEU A 130 4.05 2.82 15.58
CA LEU A 130 2.75 2.24 15.25
C LEU A 130 2.60 2.08 13.72
N LEU A 131 2.93 3.10 12.94
CA LEU A 131 2.88 3.03 11.47
C LEU A 131 3.77 1.89 10.94
N ASN A 132 5.00 1.77 11.46
CA ASN A 132 5.94 0.73 11.06
C ASN A 132 5.41 -0.68 11.37
N VAL A 133 4.77 -0.89 12.53
CA VAL A 133 4.16 -2.19 12.88
C VAL A 133 3.02 -2.53 11.90
N LEU A 134 2.13 -1.56 11.62
CA LEU A 134 1.00 -1.78 10.72
C LEU A 134 1.44 -2.02 9.27
N LEU A 135 2.43 -1.28 8.77
CA LEU A 135 2.98 -1.48 7.43
C LEU A 135 3.64 -2.86 7.29
N ARG A 136 4.46 -3.27 8.27
CA ARG A 136 5.07 -4.62 8.25
C ARG A 136 4.03 -5.73 8.21
N TYR A 137 2.97 -5.60 9.01
CA TYR A 137 1.85 -6.54 8.96
C TYR A 137 1.20 -6.57 7.56
N ARG A 138 0.97 -5.40 6.96
CA ARG A 138 0.34 -5.33 5.63
C ARG A 138 1.20 -5.90 4.52
N ILE A 139 2.50 -5.64 4.52
CA ILE A 139 3.43 -6.23 3.55
C ILE A 139 3.45 -7.75 3.69
N ALA A 140 3.59 -8.27 4.92
CA ALA A 140 3.61 -9.72 5.15
C ALA A 140 2.31 -10.42 4.74
N THR A 141 1.16 -9.77 4.94
CA THR A 141 -0.13 -10.33 4.52
C THR A 141 -0.32 -10.29 3.00
N GLU A 142 0.19 -9.27 2.32
CA GLU A 142 0.23 -9.22 0.85
C GLU A 142 1.12 -10.33 0.27
N GLU A 143 2.30 -10.56 0.85
CA GLU A 143 3.20 -11.66 0.45
C GLU A 143 2.53 -13.03 0.63
N LEU A 144 1.78 -13.20 1.71
CA LEU A 144 1.00 -14.40 1.96
C LEU A 144 -0.10 -14.59 0.90
N GLU A 145 -0.86 -13.54 0.57
CA GLU A 145 -1.89 -13.58 -0.47
C GLU A 145 -1.28 -13.92 -1.84
N ASN A 146 -0.14 -13.32 -2.16
CA ASN A 146 0.59 -13.56 -3.42
C ASN A 146 1.16 -14.99 -3.53
N THR A 147 1.59 -15.58 -2.40
CA THR A 147 2.02 -16.98 -2.36
C THR A 147 0.91 -17.93 -2.83
N PHE A 148 -0.35 -17.59 -2.55
CA PHE A 148 -1.50 -18.39 -2.95
C PHE A 148 -2.06 -18.02 -4.34
N SER A 149 -1.62 -16.93 -4.99
CA SER A 149 -2.09 -16.57 -6.33
C SER A 149 -1.29 -17.22 -7.47
N GLY A 150 -0.09 -17.74 -7.20
CA GLY A 150 0.76 -18.45 -8.18
C GLY A 150 0.19 -19.83 -8.55
N ILE A 151 -0.75 -19.87 -9.49
CA ILE A 151 -1.51 -21.09 -9.83
C ILE A 151 -1.06 -21.74 -11.16
N LEU A 152 -0.31 -21.04 -12.01
CA LEU A 152 -0.10 -21.44 -13.40
C LEU A 152 0.65 -22.78 -13.59
N GLU A 153 1.39 -23.27 -12.59
CA GLU A 153 2.16 -24.53 -12.68
C GLU A 153 1.95 -25.49 -11.50
N ALA A 154 1.01 -25.20 -10.60
CA ALA A 154 0.80 -26.01 -9.41
C ALA A 154 0.24 -27.40 -9.79
N ARG A 155 0.99 -28.47 -9.45
CA ARG A 155 0.48 -29.86 -9.50
C ARG A 155 -0.85 -29.95 -8.72
N THR A 156 -1.74 -30.88 -9.10
CA THR A 156 -3.11 -30.99 -8.56
C THR A 156 -3.22 -30.85 -7.04
N GLY A 157 -2.31 -31.46 -6.27
CA GLY A 157 -2.29 -31.33 -4.81
C GLY A 157 -2.00 -29.91 -4.29
N ALA A 158 -1.07 -29.20 -4.93
CA ALA A 158 -0.77 -27.80 -4.60
C ALA A 158 -1.95 -26.89 -4.93
N TYR A 159 -2.61 -27.09 -6.09
CA TYR A 159 -3.82 -26.35 -6.43
C TYR A 159 -4.95 -26.54 -5.41
N ILE A 160 -5.22 -27.79 -5.00
CA ILE A 160 -6.25 -28.12 -3.99
C ILE A 160 -5.90 -27.45 -2.65
N GLY A 161 -4.65 -27.58 -2.19
CA GLY A 161 -4.17 -26.97 -0.96
C GLY A 161 -4.31 -25.45 -0.97
N THR A 162 -3.88 -24.80 -2.05
CA THR A 162 -4.02 -23.36 -2.26
C THR A 162 -5.48 -22.93 -2.21
N LYS A 163 -6.39 -23.63 -2.91
CA LYS A 163 -7.83 -23.30 -2.89
C LYS A 163 -8.46 -23.48 -1.51
N ALA A 164 -8.08 -24.52 -0.77
CA ALA A 164 -8.55 -24.74 0.59
C ALA A 164 -8.11 -23.60 1.53
N LEU A 165 -6.83 -23.22 1.48
CA LEU A 165 -6.29 -22.12 2.30
C LEU A 165 -6.89 -20.76 1.91
N GLN A 166 -7.05 -20.49 0.62
CA GLN A 166 -7.74 -19.29 0.13
C GLN A 166 -9.17 -19.21 0.69
N GLY A 167 -9.92 -20.31 0.67
CA GLY A 167 -11.27 -20.38 1.22
C GLY A 167 -11.34 -20.15 2.73
N LEU A 168 -10.31 -20.57 3.48
CA LEU A 168 -10.24 -20.39 4.93
C LEU A 168 -9.88 -18.96 5.35
N TYR A 169 -8.96 -18.32 4.63
CA TYR A 169 -8.29 -17.11 5.11
C TYR A 169 -8.57 -15.85 4.28
N ASN A 170 -8.83 -15.92 2.97
CA ASN A 170 -8.87 -14.71 2.12
C ASN A 170 -9.88 -13.66 2.61
N SER A 171 -11.11 -14.06 2.93
CA SER A 171 -12.14 -13.09 3.36
C SER A 171 -11.76 -12.40 4.68
N LYS A 172 -11.19 -13.16 5.62
CA LYS A 172 -10.71 -12.64 6.90
C LYS A 172 -9.51 -11.72 6.72
N LEU A 173 -8.54 -12.13 5.91
CA LEU A 173 -7.36 -11.33 5.58
C LEU A 173 -7.76 -10.02 4.92
N GLN A 174 -8.65 -10.05 3.92
CA GLN A 174 -9.16 -8.85 3.25
C GLN A 174 -9.91 -7.90 4.19
N GLU A 175 -10.65 -8.43 5.16
CA GLU A 175 -11.28 -7.61 6.19
C GLU A 175 -10.26 -6.95 7.12
N CYS A 176 -9.30 -7.72 7.63
CA CYS A 176 -8.22 -7.22 8.47
C CYS A 176 -7.38 -6.17 7.73
N ASN A 177 -7.01 -6.45 6.48
CA ASN A 177 -6.23 -5.57 5.62
C ASN A 177 -6.92 -4.23 5.43
N ARG A 178 -8.23 -4.20 5.15
CA ARG A 178 -9.00 -2.95 5.05
C ARG A 178 -8.99 -2.13 6.34
N ARG A 179 -9.13 -2.78 7.49
CA ARG A 179 -9.09 -2.09 8.79
C ARG A 179 -7.71 -1.51 9.09
N VAL A 180 -6.65 -2.22 8.72
CA VAL A 180 -5.27 -1.76 8.91
C VAL A 180 -4.92 -0.65 7.92
N ASP A 181 -5.34 -0.75 6.65
CA ASP A 181 -5.18 0.32 5.65
C ASP A 181 -5.80 1.63 6.15
N ASP A 182 -7.02 1.57 6.71
CA ASP A 182 -7.68 2.73 7.32
C ASP A 182 -6.83 3.36 8.45
N MET A 183 -6.19 2.54 9.29
CA MET A 183 -5.34 3.02 10.39
C MET A 183 -4.03 3.62 9.88
N ILE A 184 -3.42 3.01 8.86
CA ILE A 184 -2.24 3.55 8.17
C ILE A 184 -2.56 4.92 7.58
N VAL A 185 -3.69 5.06 6.88
CA VAL A 185 -4.11 6.35 6.28
C VAL A 185 -4.32 7.42 7.35
N LEU A 186 -4.95 7.09 8.49
CA LEU A 186 -5.07 8.03 9.61
C LEU A 186 -3.70 8.47 10.13
N LEU A 187 -2.77 7.52 10.26
CA LEU A 187 -1.40 7.79 10.68
C LEU A 187 -0.57 8.56 9.66
N LEU A 188 -0.93 8.58 8.37
CA LEU A 188 -0.26 9.44 7.38
C LEU A 188 -0.63 10.92 7.58
N GLY A 189 -1.80 11.22 8.12
CA GLY A 189 -2.21 12.57 8.54
C GLY A 189 -2.73 13.46 7.42
N SER A 190 -2.91 14.74 7.74
CA SER A 190 -3.65 15.72 6.94
C SER A 190 -3.09 15.98 5.55
N THR A 191 -1.76 15.87 5.36
CA THR A 191 -1.14 16.00 4.04
C THR A 191 -1.74 14.99 3.04
N PHE A 192 -2.12 13.81 3.51
CA PHE A 192 -2.61 12.71 2.67
C PHE A 192 -4.13 12.70 2.46
N LYS A 193 -4.86 13.73 2.91
CA LYS A 193 -6.33 13.80 2.72
C LYS A 193 -6.77 14.18 1.31
N ARG A 194 -5.88 14.80 0.53
CA ARG A 194 -6.17 15.19 -0.86
C ARG A 194 -6.41 13.96 -1.73
N THR A 195 -7.21 14.13 -2.78
CA THR A 195 -7.34 13.17 -3.87
C THR A 195 -6.81 13.80 -5.14
N PHE A 196 -6.07 13.02 -5.93
CA PHE A 196 -5.53 13.46 -7.22
C PHE A 196 -6.27 12.78 -8.36
N THR A 197 -6.36 13.43 -9.51
CA THR A 197 -6.71 12.72 -10.76
C THR A 197 -5.44 12.23 -11.46
N GLU A 198 -5.53 11.15 -12.23
CA GLU A 198 -4.37 10.70 -13.04
C GLU A 198 -3.91 11.79 -14.02
N ARG A 199 -4.85 12.57 -14.57
CA ARG A 199 -4.53 13.72 -15.43
C ARG A 199 -3.65 14.74 -14.72
N GLU A 200 -4.03 15.13 -13.52
CA GLU A 200 -3.26 16.07 -12.68
C GLU A 200 -1.86 15.53 -12.38
N LEU A 201 -1.75 14.23 -12.08
CA LEU A 201 -0.46 13.58 -11.83
C LEU A 201 0.41 13.51 -13.10
N ILE A 202 -0.19 13.32 -14.28
CA ILE A 202 0.51 13.34 -15.58
C ILE A 202 1.03 14.76 -15.86
N GLU A 203 0.18 15.77 -15.68
CA GLU A 203 0.49 17.16 -16.01
C GLU A 203 1.55 17.77 -15.07
N HIS A 204 1.55 17.39 -13.78
CA HIS A 204 2.37 18.07 -12.76
C HIS A 204 3.42 17.19 -12.08
N TYR A 205 3.25 15.87 -12.09
CA TYR A 205 4.04 14.95 -11.26
C TYR A 205 4.54 13.72 -12.05
N ASN A 206 4.89 13.87 -13.33
CA ASN A 206 5.56 12.84 -14.15
C ASN A 206 4.92 11.43 -14.07
N TYR A 207 3.61 11.35 -13.87
CA TYR A 207 2.91 10.08 -13.79
C TYR A 207 2.96 9.36 -15.15
N PRO A 208 3.30 8.06 -15.20
CA PRO A 208 3.35 7.31 -16.45
C PRO A 208 1.99 7.28 -17.17
N THR A 209 1.99 7.53 -18.47
CA THR A 209 0.76 7.47 -19.31
C THR A 209 0.38 6.05 -19.72
N THR A 210 1.24 5.07 -19.46
CA THR A 210 0.97 3.65 -19.69
C THR A 210 -0.26 3.23 -18.91
N THR A 211 -1.19 2.53 -19.57
CA THR A 211 -2.44 2.04 -18.99
C THR A 211 -2.25 0.67 -18.32
N ASP A 212 -3.22 0.28 -17.49
CA ASP A 212 -3.20 -1.05 -16.86
C ASP A 212 -3.33 -2.18 -17.89
N ASP A 213 -4.08 -1.94 -18.97
CA ASP A 213 -4.24 -2.91 -20.07
C ASP A 213 -2.90 -3.12 -20.79
N GLU A 214 -2.16 -2.04 -21.10
CA GLU A 214 -0.82 -2.14 -21.70
C GLU A 214 0.19 -2.86 -20.81
N LEU A 215 0.10 -2.70 -19.48
CA LEU A 215 0.93 -3.44 -18.54
C LEU A 215 0.60 -4.93 -18.53
N LEU A 216 -0.68 -5.28 -18.57
CA LEU A 216 -1.15 -6.68 -18.63
C LEU A 216 -0.74 -7.37 -19.93
N ASP A 217 -0.85 -6.67 -21.06
CA ASP A 217 -0.40 -7.18 -22.35
C ASP A 217 1.10 -7.44 -22.34
N TRP A 218 1.90 -6.48 -21.84
CA TRP A 218 3.36 -6.66 -21.73
C TRP A 218 3.75 -7.83 -20.82
N GLN A 219 3.10 -7.97 -19.66
CA GLN A 219 3.32 -9.11 -18.77
C GLN A 219 3.00 -10.43 -19.48
N THR A 220 1.92 -10.47 -20.26
CA THR A 220 1.52 -11.68 -21.00
C THR A 220 2.55 -12.05 -22.07
N ASP A 221 3.14 -11.06 -22.74
CA ASP A 221 4.11 -11.26 -23.83
C ASP A 221 5.53 -11.58 -23.34
N ASN A 222 5.85 -11.29 -22.07
CA ASN A 222 7.19 -11.43 -21.49
C ASN A 222 7.24 -12.43 -20.31
N LEU A 223 6.22 -13.29 -20.19
CA LEU A 223 6.16 -14.45 -19.29
C LEU A 223 6.78 -15.70 -19.91
#